data_AF-A0A498LD39-F1
#
_entry.id   AF-A0A498LD39-F1
#
_cell.length_a   1.000
_cell.length_b   1.000
_cell.length_c   1.000
_cell.angle_alpha   90.00
_cell.angle_beta   90.00
_cell.angle_gamma   90.00
#
_symmetry.space_group_name_H-M   'P 1'
#
loop_
_entity.id
_entity.type
_entity.pdbx_description
1 polymer ?
#
loop_
_entity_poly.entity_id
_entity_poly.type
_entity_poly.pdbx_seq_one_letter_code
_entity_poly.pdbx_strand_id
1 'polypeptide(L)'
;MGKKGSFFYAVRKGFRPGVYQTWEECKHQVDKFPSAVFKKFASEQEAWTFVRSQSAAPSFGKPKGCDYEVLPPRNVPDASTAVPLGRKRTHEDSNDEGLSYPKRVKLIEVPQPKTAAASSDGFTYMGDAVVVYTDGCCTANGKQGARAGIGVYWGRDHPLNVADRLPGRQTNQRAELQAACKALEQARENNFKKVVLYTDSKFTINGITSWVKTWKSNGWRLKGGGAIVNKDDFQKLDKLNAELEVVWMHIPGHAGYTGNEEADRLSREGAAKPPC
;
A
#
# COMPACT_ATOMS: atom_id res chain seq x y z
N MET A 1 -24.31 31.58 -26.28
CA MET A 1 -24.06 30.18 -25.85
C MET A 1 -22.61 30.08 -25.39
N GLY A 2 -22.37 30.07 -24.08
CA GLY A 2 -21.01 30.03 -23.54
C GLY A 2 -20.38 28.65 -23.76
N LYS A 3 -19.24 28.60 -24.44
CA LYS A 3 -18.42 27.38 -24.56
C LYS A 3 -18.10 26.91 -23.13
N LYS A 4 -18.61 25.73 -22.72
CA LYS A 4 -18.11 25.07 -21.51
C LYS A 4 -16.61 24.92 -21.67
N GLY A 5 -15.83 25.61 -20.84
CA GLY A 5 -14.37 25.47 -20.84
C GLY A 5 -14.04 24.01 -20.57
N SER A 6 -13.44 23.34 -21.55
CA SER A 6 -12.87 22.01 -21.37
C SER A 6 -11.64 22.16 -20.49
N PHE A 7 -11.67 21.56 -19.31
CA PHE A 7 -10.52 21.54 -18.41
C PHE A 7 -9.74 20.25 -18.60
N PHE A 8 -8.43 20.32 -18.38
CA PHE A 8 -7.53 19.17 -18.40
C PHE A 8 -7.14 18.82 -16.97
N TYR A 9 -7.14 17.54 -16.65
CA TYR A 9 -6.80 17.03 -15.33
C TYR A 9 -5.48 16.28 -15.42
N ALA A 10 -4.44 16.83 -14.82
CA ALA A 10 -3.12 16.25 -14.84
C ALA A 10 -2.86 15.44 -13.57
N VAL A 11 -2.47 14.19 -13.74
CA VAL A 11 -2.07 13.28 -12.66
C VAL A 11 -0.56 13.09 -12.76
N ARG A 12 0.16 13.60 -11.77
CA ARG A 12 1.61 13.42 -11.64
C ARG A 12 1.95 12.16 -10.86
N LYS A 13 1.14 11.86 -9.84
CA LYS A 13 1.27 10.66 -8.99
C LYS A 13 -0.12 10.04 -8.87
N GLY A 14 -0.28 8.84 -9.44
CA GLY A 14 -1.55 8.12 -9.58
C GLY A 14 -1.30 6.71 -10.14
N PHE A 15 -2.35 5.91 -10.30
CA PHE A 15 -2.26 4.58 -10.94
C PHE A 15 -1.66 4.69 -12.34
N ARG A 16 -2.07 5.69 -13.12
CA ARG A 16 -1.45 6.06 -14.39
C ARG A 16 -1.22 7.57 -14.45
N PRO A 17 0.03 8.05 -14.31
CA PRO A 17 0.35 9.45 -14.55
C PRO A 17 0.03 9.85 -16.00
N GLY A 18 -0.48 11.07 -16.19
CA GLY A 18 -0.94 11.53 -17.50
C GLY A 18 -1.91 12.71 -17.42
N VAL A 19 -2.39 13.14 -18.57
CA VAL A 19 -3.40 14.19 -18.69
C VAL A 19 -4.71 13.58 -19.18
N TYR A 20 -5.79 13.87 -18.47
CA TYR A 20 -7.13 13.35 -18.69
C TYR A 20 -8.08 14.48 -19.06
N GLN A 21 -9.06 14.19 -19.92
CA GLN A 21 -10.02 15.21 -20.41
C GLN A 21 -11.24 15.33 -19.50
N THR A 22 -11.48 14.32 -18.66
CA THR A 22 -12.60 14.30 -17.72
C THR A 22 -12.13 14.11 -16.29
N TRP A 23 -12.92 14.65 -15.35
CA TRP A 23 -12.69 14.39 -13.93
C TRP A 23 -12.85 12.91 -13.59
N GLU A 24 -13.79 12.20 -14.23
CA GLU A 24 -14.03 10.78 -13.94
C GLU A 24 -12.81 9.91 -14.25
N GLU A 25 -12.18 10.12 -15.42
CA GLU A 25 -10.94 9.44 -15.78
C GLU A 25 -9.80 9.77 -14.83
N CYS A 26 -9.64 11.05 -14.46
CA CYS A 26 -8.64 11.49 -13.49
C CYS A 26 -8.90 10.86 -12.12
N LYS A 27 -10.17 10.83 -11.68
CA LYS A 27 -10.60 10.28 -10.40
C LYS A 27 -10.21 8.82 -10.30
N HIS A 28 -10.44 8.01 -11.34
CA HIS A 28 -9.98 6.62 -11.36
C HIS A 28 -8.47 6.46 -11.18
N GLN A 29 -7.65 7.48 -11.49
CA GLN A 29 -6.20 7.41 -11.31
C GLN A 29 -5.72 7.85 -9.93
N VAL A 30 -6.53 8.59 -9.17
CA VAL A 30 -6.07 9.27 -7.95
C VAL A 30 -6.90 8.93 -6.73
N ASP A 31 -8.16 8.54 -6.94
CA ASP A 31 -9.05 8.14 -5.86
C ASP A 31 -8.49 6.89 -5.21
N LYS A 32 -8.36 6.96 -3.88
CA LYS A 32 -7.74 5.90 -3.08
C LYS A 32 -6.37 5.43 -3.60
N PHE A 33 -5.64 6.31 -4.30
CA PHE A 33 -4.23 6.11 -4.60
C PHE A 33 -3.39 6.86 -3.54
N PRO A 34 -2.53 6.18 -2.78
CA PRO A 34 -1.79 6.82 -1.69
C PRO A 34 -0.92 7.99 -2.17
N SER A 35 -1.06 9.12 -1.49
CA SER A 35 -0.32 10.35 -1.80
C SER A 35 -0.45 10.78 -3.27
N ALA A 36 -1.62 10.59 -3.89
CA ALA A 36 -1.86 11.05 -5.24
C ALA A 36 -1.58 12.54 -5.39
N VAL A 37 -1.00 12.92 -6.53
CA VAL A 37 -0.71 14.32 -6.85
C VAL A 37 -1.33 14.62 -8.20
N PHE A 38 -2.35 15.47 -8.20
CA PHE A 38 -3.08 15.86 -9.38
C PHE A 38 -3.51 17.32 -9.32
N LYS A 39 -3.74 17.93 -10.49
CA LYS A 39 -4.17 19.31 -10.60
C LYS A 39 -4.98 19.53 -11.88
N LYS A 40 -5.93 20.47 -11.81
CA LYS A 40 -6.77 20.90 -12.93
C LYS A 40 -6.15 22.11 -13.63
N PHE A 41 -6.17 22.11 -14.96
CA PHE A 41 -5.61 23.15 -15.83
C PHE A 41 -6.62 23.56 -16.90
N ALA A 42 -6.48 24.80 -17.39
CA ALA A 42 -7.26 25.30 -18.52
C ALA A 42 -6.62 24.93 -19.88
N SER A 43 -5.31 24.67 -19.90
CA SER A 43 -4.54 24.30 -21.10
C SER A 43 -3.94 22.91 -20.97
N GLU A 44 -4.00 22.12 -22.04
CA GLU A 44 -3.38 20.80 -22.13
C GLU A 44 -1.85 20.88 -21.97
N GLN A 45 -1.24 21.93 -22.52
CA GLN A 45 0.21 22.12 -22.46
C GLN A 45 0.70 22.38 -21.02
N GLU A 46 -0.06 23.15 -20.23
CA GLU A 46 0.23 23.38 -18.81
C GLU A 46 0.04 22.08 -18.00
N ALA A 47 -1.01 21.32 -18.30
CA ALA A 47 -1.25 20.02 -17.69
C ALA A 47 -0.08 19.06 -17.92
N TRP A 48 0.41 18.93 -19.17
CA TRP A 48 1.59 18.11 -19.47
C TRP A 48 2.87 18.65 -18.84
N THR A 49 3.00 19.96 -18.68
CA THR A 49 4.14 20.57 -17.98
C THR A 49 4.14 20.17 -16.51
N PHE A 50 2.97 20.18 -15.85
CA PHE A 50 2.84 19.69 -14.48
C PHE A 50 3.21 18.22 -14.32
N VAL A 51 2.72 17.34 -15.21
CA VAL A 51 3.07 15.91 -15.19
C VAL A 51 4.58 15.72 -15.36
N ARG A 52 5.21 16.47 -16.26
CA ARG A 52 6.66 16.37 -16.57
C ARG A 52 7.56 17.08 -15.58
N SER A 53 7.05 18.04 -14.82
CA SER A 53 7.85 18.78 -13.83
C SER A 53 8.29 17.85 -12.69
N GLN A 54 9.60 17.57 -12.63
CA GLN A 54 10.22 16.99 -11.44
C GLN A 54 10.21 18.02 -10.31
N SER A 55 9.96 17.57 -9.09
CA SER A 55 9.87 18.40 -7.90
C SER A 55 11.15 19.23 -7.69
N ALA A 56 11.12 20.52 -8.04
CA ALA A 56 11.84 21.50 -7.24
C ALA A 56 11.06 21.65 -5.93
N ALA A 57 11.74 21.50 -4.80
CA ALA A 57 11.15 21.74 -3.48
C ALA A 57 10.47 23.11 -3.46
N PRO A 58 9.28 23.26 -2.86
CA PRO A 58 8.64 24.57 -2.77
C PRO A 58 9.48 25.46 -1.86
N SER A 59 10.14 26.47 -2.43
CA SER A 59 10.61 27.62 -1.67
C SER A 59 9.37 28.36 -1.15
N PHE A 60 9.12 28.27 0.15
CA PHE A 60 8.06 29.04 0.81
C PHE A 60 8.41 30.53 0.76
N GLY A 61 7.87 31.24 -0.24
CA GLY A 61 7.66 32.68 -0.16
C GLY A 61 6.56 32.96 0.85
N LYS A 62 6.88 33.74 1.90
CA LYS A 62 5.90 34.20 2.88
C LYS A 62 4.76 34.99 2.21
N PRO A 63 3.52 34.81 2.69
CA PRO A 63 2.72 35.96 3.03
C PRO A 63 2.16 35.90 4.46
N LYS A 64 1.77 37.10 4.90
CA LYS A 64 1.51 37.53 6.27
C LYS A 64 0.21 36.98 6.87
N GLY A 65 0.30 36.58 8.15
CA GLY A 65 -0.62 36.88 9.25
C GLY A 65 -2.09 36.44 9.16
N CYS A 66 -2.44 35.39 9.91
CA CYS A 66 -3.70 35.31 10.64
C CYS A 66 -3.46 34.46 11.91
N ASP A 67 -3.79 35.00 13.07
CA ASP A 67 -3.57 34.44 14.39
C ASP A 67 -4.48 33.23 14.68
N TYR A 68 -3.97 32.21 15.37
CA TYR A 68 -4.77 31.37 16.27
C TYR A 68 -3.91 30.84 17.43
N GLU A 69 -4.49 30.96 18.61
CA GLU A 69 -3.89 30.80 19.93
C GLU A 69 -3.41 29.38 20.27
N VAL A 70 -2.36 29.33 21.08
CA VAL A 70 -1.69 28.13 21.60
C VAL A 70 -2.36 27.68 22.90
N LEU A 71 -2.77 26.41 23.00
CA LEU A 71 -3.08 25.76 24.28
C LEU A 71 -2.09 24.61 24.58
N PRO A 72 -1.66 24.44 25.85
CA PRO A 72 -0.50 23.64 26.23
C PRO A 72 -0.77 22.11 26.40
N PRO A 73 0.28 21.27 26.42
CA PRO A 73 0.16 19.82 26.37
C PRO A 73 -0.28 19.20 27.72
N ARG A 74 -1.15 18.18 27.66
CA ARG A 74 -1.50 17.34 28.82
C ARG A 74 -0.74 16.02 28.81
N ASN A 75 -0.17 15.72 29.98
CA ASN A 75 0.54 14.52 30.38
C ASN A 75 -0.20 13.20 30.08
N VAL A 76 0.54 12.19 29.64
CA VAL A 76 0.12 10.78 29.59
C VAL A 76 0.71 10.03 30.79
N PRO A 77 -0.08 9.26 31.57
CA PRO A 77 0.46 8.28 32.49
C PRO A 77 0.57 6.90 31.84
N ASP A 78 1.68 6.24 32.18
CA ASP A 78 2.05 4.85 31.93
C ASP A 78 1.14 3.88 32.71
N ALA A 79 0.79 2.73 32.12
CA ALA A 79 0.24 1.58 32.85
C ALA A 79 0.22 0.31 32.00
N SER A 80 1.23 -0.54 32.23
CA SER A 80 1.13 -1.98 32.18
C SER A 80 -0.05 -2.53 33.01
N THR A 81 -0.80 -3.51 32.50
CA THR A 81 -1.36 -4.67 33.23
C THR A 81 -2.12 -5.61 32.28
N ALA A 82 -2.27 -6.86 32.73
CA ALA A 82 -2.60 -8.06 31.98
C ALA A 82 -4.10 -8.29 31.65
N VAL A 83 -4.30 -9.28 30.76
CA VAL A 83 -5.49 -9.94 30.15
C VAL A 83 -6.68 -10.22 31.13
N PRO A 84 -7.95 -10.46 30.66
CA PRO A 84 -8.34 -11.72 29.97
C PRO A 84 -9.48 -11.65 28.93
N LEU A 85 -9.69 -12.83 28.31
CA LEU A 85 -10.67 -13.29 27.31
C LEU A 85 -12.14 -12.87 27.53
N GLY A 86 -12.85 -12.53 26.43
CA GLY A 86 -14.30 -12.40 26.37
C GLY A 86 -14.89 -12.97 25.06
N ARG A 87 -15.94 -13.80 25.17
CA ARG A 87 -16.61 -14.58 24.11
C ARG A 87 -17.77 -13.83 23.44
N LYS A 88 -18.02 -14.22 22.16
CA LYS A 88 -19.27 -14.32 21.35
C LYS A 88 -20.37 -13.24 21.46
N ARG A 89 -20.81 -12.78 20.28
CA ARG A 89 -22.24 -12.54 19.97
C ARG A 89 -22.63 -13.27 18.69
N THR A 90 -23.87 -13.74 18.71
CA THR A 90 -24.57 -14.63 17.79
C THR A 90 -25.23 -13.88 16.64
N HIS A 91 -25.38 -14.59 15.52
CA HIS A 91 -26.09 -14.22 14.30
C HIS A 91 -27.45 -14.94 14.32
N GLU A 92 -28.52 -14.28 13.89
CA GLU A 92 -29.81 -14.91 13.55
C GLU A 92 -30.13 -14.59 12.09
N ASP A 93 -30.50 -15.66 11.37
CA ASP A 93 -30.85 -15.72 9.95
C ASP A 93 -32.26 -15.20 9.67
N SER A 94 -32.47 -14.76 8.42
CA SER A 94 -33.75 -14.89 7.73
C SER A 94 -33.52 -14.93 6.22
N ASN A 95 -33.80 -16.09 5.62
CA ASN A 95 -33.88 -16.34 4.18
C ASN A 95 -35.10 -15.65 3.56
N ASP A 96 -34.98 -15.23 2.30
CA ASP A 96 -36.06 -15.42 1.31
C ASP A 96 -35.51 -15.47 -0.14
N GLU A 97 -36.12 -16.34 -0.93
CA GLU A 97 -35.77 -16.82 -2.27
C GLU A 97 -36.38 -15.94 -3.38
N GLY A 98 -35.76 -15.88 -4.58
CA GLY A 98 -36.38 -15.22 -5.74
C GLY A 98 -35.55 -15.19 -7.03
N LEU A 99 -35.80 -16.17 -7.91
CA LEU A 99 -35.24 -16.37 -9.27
C LEU A 99 -35.49 -15.21 -10.26
N SER A 100 -34.53 -14.95 -11.19
CA SER A 100 -34.72 -14.74 -12.66
C SER A 100 -33.63 -13.88 -13.34
N TYR A 101 -33.04 -14.38 -14.43
CA TYR A 101 -32.19 -13.67 -15.42
C TYR A 101 -32.88 -13.73 -16.80
N PRO A 102 -32.47 -12.99 -17.86
CA PRO A 102 -31.66 -11.77 -17.95
C PRO A 102 -32.31 -10.66 -18.85
N LYS A 103 -31.84 -9.40 -18.77
CA LYS A 103 -32.09 -8.40 -19.83
C LYS A 103 -30.77 -7.90 -20.42
N ARG A 104 -30.62 -8.21 -21.71
CA ARG A 104 -29.59 -7.83 -22.67
C ARG A 104 -29.53 -6.30 -22.83
N VAL A 105 -28.39 -5.68 -22.51
CA VAL A 105 -28.13 -4.26 -22.83
C VAL A 105 -27.08 -4.20 -23.93
N LYS A 106 -27.40 -3.45 -24.99
CA LYS A 106 -26.59 -3.26 -26.19
C LYS A 106 -25.27 -2.56 -25.84
N LEU A 107 -24.17 -3.12 -26.33
CA LEU A 107 -22.83 -2.53 -26.32
C LEU A 107 -22.87 -1.29 -27.22
N ILE A 108 -22.71 -0.10 -26.63
CA ILE A 108 -22.40 1.12 -27.38
C ILE A 108 -20.89 1.26 -27.32
N GLU A 109 -20.24 0.98 -28.45
CA GLU A 109 -18.80 1.16 -28.63
C GLU A 109 -18.52 2.66 -28.79
N VAL A 110 -18.00 3.28 -27.72
CA VAL A 110 -17.53 4.68 -27.76
C VAL A 110 -16.06 4.65 -28.19
N PRO A 111 -15.67 5.33 -29.29
CA PRO A 111 -14.28 5.33 -29.74
C PRO A 111 -13.38 5.99 -28.69
N GLN A 112 -12.42 5.24 -28.16
CA GLN A 112 -11.44 5.77 -27.22
C GLN A 112 -10.49 6.75 -27.92
N PRO A 113 -10.33 7.99 -27.41
CA PRO A 113 -9.25 8.85 -27.85
C PRO A 113 -7.91 8.29 -27.34
N LYS A 114 -6.95 8.17 -28.26
CA LYS A 114 -5.58 7.68 -28.05
C LYS A 114 -4.92 8.45 -26.90
N THR A 115 -4.82 7.81 -25.73
CA THR A 115 -4.18 8.35 -24.53
C THR A 115 -2.84 7.67 -24.27
N ALA A 116 -1.93 8.46 -23.69
CA ALA A 116 -0.53 8.19 -23.48
C ALA A 116 -0.22 6.81 -22.85
N ALA A 117 0.94 6.28 -23.25
CA ALA A 117 1.44 4.94 -22.98
C ALA A 117 1.12 4.44 -21.56
N ALA A 118 0.36 3.35 -21.47
CA ALA A 118 0.52 2.40 -20.37
C ALA A 118 2.01 2.02 -20.33
N SER A 119 2.62 1.89 -19.15
CA SER A 119 3.95 1.28 -19.11
C SER A 119 3.81 -0.12 -19.72
N SER A 120 4.61 -0.41 -20.74
CA SER A 120 4.52 -1.66 -21.51
C SER A 120 4.80 -2.90 -20.66
N ASP A 121 5.32 -2.70 -19.45
CA ASP A 121 5.77 -3.73 -18.52
C ASP A 121 4.72 -4.12 -17.47
N GLY A 122 3.57 -3.43 -17.39
CA GLY A 122 2.48 -3.77 -16.47
C GLY A 122 2.67 -3.33 -15.02
N PHE A 123 3.76 -2.62 -14.69
CA PHE A 123 4.02 -2.12 -13.34
C PHE A 123 3.37 -0.75 -13.07
N THR A 124 3.11 -0.46 -11.80
CA THR A 124 2.74 0.89 -11.35
C THR A 124 3.99 1.64 -10.89
N TYR A 125 4.12 2.93 -11.25
CA TYR A 125 5.30 3.74 -10.91
C TYR A 125 4.95 5.04 -10.18
N MET A 126 5.83 5.46 -9.29
CA MET A 126 5.84 6.77 -8.62
C MET A 126 7.15 7.49 -8.96
N GLY A 127 7.16 8.22 -10.06
CA GLY A 127 8.41 8.76 -10.62
C GLY A 127 9.21 7.62 -11.27
N ASP A 128 10.46 7.46 -10.86
CA ASP A 128 11.35 6.38 -11.29
C ASP A 128 11.33 5.16 -10.35
N ALA A 129 10.48 5.17 -9.32
CA ALA A 129 10.33 4.08 -8.36
C ALA A 129 9.13 3.20 -8.70
N VAL A 130 9.33 1.87 -8.71
CA VAL A 130 8.23 0.92 -8.88
C VAL A 130 7.40 0.82 -7.59
N VAL A 131 6.09 0.70 -7.73
CA VAL A 131 5.16 0.61 -6.59
C VAL A 131 4.76 -0.83 -6.34
N VAL A 132 4.78 -1.23 -5.08
CA VAL A 132 4.28 -2.54 -4.63
C VAL A 132 3.49 -2.38 -3.33
N TYR A 133 2.46 -3.20 -3.19
CA TYR A 133 1.66 -3.33 -1.97
C TYR A 133 1.91 -4.70 -1.37
N THR A 134 2.07 -4.75 -0.05
CA THR A 134 2.31 -6.00 0.67
C THR A 134 1.43 -6.07 1.90
N ASP A 135 0.93 -7.27 2.17
CA ASP A 135 0.13 -7.57 3.36
C ASP A 135 0.46 -8.98 3.85
N GLY A 136 0.39 -9.19 5.16
CA GLY A 136 0.54 -10.50 5.77
C GLY A 136 -0.56 -10.77 6.78
N CYS A 137 -1.38 -11.79 6.54
CA CYS A 137 -2.42 -12.19 7.47
C CYS A 137 -2.06 -13.46 8.26
N CYS A 138 -2.71 -13.63 9.40
CA CYS A 138 -2.68 -14.88 10.16
C CYS A 138 -4.03 -15.17 10.81
N THR A 139 -4.71 -16.22 10.33
CA THR A 139 -5.89 -16.77 11.00
C THR A 139 -5.47 -17.53 12.26
N ALA A 140 -6.29 -17.43 13.32
CA ALA A 140 -6.02 -18.04 14.62
C ALA A 140 -4.62 -17.67 15.19
N ASN A 141 -4.15 -16.44 14.94
CA ASN A 141 -2.86 -15.95 15.42
C ASN A 141 -2.69 -16.16 16.94
N GLY A 142 -1.55 -16.74 17.34
CA GLY A 142 -1.26 -17.08 18.74
C GLY A 142 -2.00 -18.30 19.29
N LYS A 143 -2.75 -19.04 18.47
CA LYS A 143 -3.48 -20.26 18.86
C LYS A 143 -3.01 -21.47 18.05
N GLN A 144 -3.39 -22.66 18.53
CA GLN A 144 -3.19 -23.90 17.76
C GLN A 144 -3.99 -23.82 16.45
N GLY A 145 -3.40 -24.32 15.36
CA GLY A 145 -4.00 -24.24 14.03
C GLY A 145 -3.86 -22.88 13.37
N ALA A 146 -2.96 -22.00 13.84
CA ALA A 146 -2.64 -20.75 13.18
C ALA A 146 -2.22 -20.98 11.72
N ARG A 147 -2.74 -20.18 10.80
CA ARG A 147 -2.39 -20.23 9.37
C ARG A 147 -2.14 -18.84 8.87
N ALA A 148 -0.92 -18.60 8.41
CA ALA A 148 -0.48 -17.32 7.92
C ALA A 148 -0.18 -17.39 6.42
N GLY A 149 -0.45 -16.29 5.72
CA GLY A 149 -0.18 -16.13 4.30
C GLY A 149 0.43 -14.78 4.01
N ILE A 150 1.13 -14.69 2.88
CA ILE A 150 1.75 -13.46 2.39
C ILE A 150 1.11 -13.06 1.07
N GLY A 151 0.82 -11.76 0.95
CA GLY A 151 0.28 -11.13 -0.23
C GLY A 151 1.26 -10.09 -0.78
N VAL A 152 1.56 -10.16 -2.08
CA VAL A 152 2.32 -9.13 -2.79
C VAL A 152 1.56 -8.75 -4.05
N TYR A 153 1.27 -7.46 -4.21
CA TYR A 153 0.50 -6.92 -5.32
C TYR A 153 1.28 -5.81 -6.06
N TRP A 154 1.60 -6.07 -7.32
CA TRP A 154 2.32 -5.15 -8.22
C TRP A 154 1.38 -4.39 -9.18
N GLY A 155 0.18 -4.92 -9.38
CA GLY A 155 -0.79 -4.40 -10.33
C GLY A 155 -1.83 -5.45 -10.71
N ARG A 156 -2.85 -5.01 -11.44
CA ARG A 156 -3.93 -5.90 -11.87
C ARG A 156 -3.41 -6.98 -12.80
N ASP A 157 -3.74 -8.23 -12.49
CA ASP A 157 -3.35 -9.42 -13.28
C ASP A 157 -1.84 -9.53 -13.54
N HIS A 158 -1.02 -8.92 -12.67
CA HIS A 158 0.43 -8.88 -12.83
C HIS A 158 1.05 -10.25 -12.50
N PRO A 159 1.96 -10.79 -13.33
CA PRO A 159 2.52 -12.14 -13.16
C PRO A 159 3.37 -12.30 -11.89
N LEU A 160 3.84 -11.19 -11.31
CA LEU A 160 4.58 -11.20 -10.04
C LEU A 160 3.68 -11.11 -8.80
N ASN A 161 2.36 -11.06 -8.94
CA ASN A 161 1.48 -11.10 -7.77
C ASN A 161 1.64 -12.43 -7.03
N VAL A 162 1.69 -12.38 -5.70
CA VAL A 162 1.94 -13.55 -4.84
C VAL A 162 0.83 -13.69 -3.83
N ALA A 163 0.33 -14.92 -3.69
CA ALA A 163 -0.61 -15.35 -2.65
C ALA A 163 -0.09 -16.64 -2.04
N ASP A 164 0.95 -16.59 -1.19
CA ASP A 164 1.65 -17.80 -0.73
C ASP A 164 1.39 -18.11 0.74
N ARG A 165 1.43 -19.40 1.07
CA ARG A 165 1.42 -19.84 2.46
C ARG A 165 2.74 -19.46 3.11
N LEU A 166 2.68 -18.85 4.30
CA LEU A 166 3.89 -18.56 5.07
C LEU A 166 4.55 -19.88 5.49
N PRO A 167 5.80 -20.19 5.09
CA PRO A 167 6.49 -21.40 5.56
C PRO A 167 6.95 -21.22 7.02
N GLY A 168 6.98 -22.27 7.84
CA GLY A 168 7.52 -22.20 9.21
C GLY A 168 6.57 -21.58 10.25
N ARG A 169 7.07 -20.71 11.14
CA ARG A 169 6.27 -20.13 12.25
C ARG A 169 5.11 -19.26 11.73
N GLN A 170 3.89 -19.63 12.12
CA GLN A 170 2.64 -19.01 11.69
C GLN A 170 2.24 -17.85 12.63
N THR A 171 2.69 -16.62 12.34
CA THR A 171 2.27 -15.41 13.08
C THR A 171 2.03 -14.24 12.14
N ASN A 172 1.16 -13.30 12.55
CA ASN A 172 0.87 -12.10 11.75
C ASN A 172 2.15 -11.29 11.48
N GLN A 173 2.91 -10.98 12.54
CA GLN A 173 4.14 -10.19 12.43
C GLN A 173 5.16 -10.78 11.45
N ARG A 174 5.27 -12.11 11.41
CA ARG A 174 6.20 -12.77 10.49
C ARG A 174 5.65 -12.78 9.05
N ALA A 175 4.34 -12.94 8.87
CA ALA A 175 3.71 -12.82 7.56
C ALA A 175 3.98 -11.45 6.93
N GLU A 176 3.78 -10.37 7.70
CA GLU A 176 4.04 -8.99 7.25
C GLU A 176 5.49 -8.78 6.80
N LEU A 177 6.45 -9.26 7.61
CA LEU A 177 7.88 -9.15 7.28
C LEU A 177 8.26 -9.96 6.05
N GLN A 178 7.71 -11.17 5.91
CA GLN A 178 8.02 -12.06 4.78
C GLN A 178 7.33 -11.60 3.49
N ALA A 179 6.14 -10.99 3.55
CA ALA A 179 5.51 -10.33 2.41
C ALA A 179 6.40 -9.19 1.88
N ALA A 180 6.92 -8.34 2.78
CA ALA A 180 7.85 -7.29 2.40
C ALA A 180 9.18 -7.85 1.85
N CYS A 181 9.74 -8.90 2.47
CA CYS A 181 10.94 -9.58 1.93
C CYS A 181 10.69 -10.09 0.51
N LYS A 182 9.56 -10.77 0.28
CA LYS A 182 9.22 -11.33 -1.03
C LYS A 182 9.11 -10.26 -2.10
N ALA A 183 8.47 -9.12 -1.78
CA ALA A 183 8.38 -7.98 -2.68
C ALA A 183 9.77 -7.41 -3.04
N LEU A 184 10.65 -7.24 -2.07
CA LEU A 184 12.00 -6.73 -2.33
C LEU A 184 12.88 -7.74 -3.10
N GLU A 185 12.74 -9.04 -2.85
CA GLU A 185 13.39 -10.09 -3.65
C GLU A 185 12.96 -10.02 -5.11
N GLN A 186 11.65 -9.95 -5.35
CA GLN A 186 11.10 -9.79 -6.71
C GLN A 186 11.59 -8.49 -7.36
N ALA A 187 11.64 -7.38 -6.61
CA ALA A 187 12.11 -6.11 -7.12
C ALA A 187 13.57 -6.21 -7.62
N ARG A 188 14.44 -6.79 -6.80
CA ARG A 188 15.85 -7.02 -7.12
C ARG A 188 16.01 -7.95 -8.32
N GLU A 189 15.28 -9.07 -8.35
CA GLU A 189 15.32 -10.05 -9.46
C GLU A 189 14.86 -9.45 -10.79
N ASN A 190 13.99 -8.45 -10.75
CA ASN A 190 13.54 -7.70 -11.93
C ASN A 190 14.37 -6.42 -12.19
N ASN A 191 15.55 -6.29 -11.55
CA ASN A 191 16.51 -5.19 -11.74
C ASN A 191 15.98 -3.79 -11.38
N PHE A 192 14.97 -3.70 -10.50
CA PHE A 192 14.56 -2.40 -9.96
C PHE A 192 15.59 -1.89 -8.95
N LYS A 193 15.86 -0.59 -8.98
CA LYS A 193 16.72 0.09 -8.00
C LYS A 193 15.92 0.81 -6.92
N LYS A 194 14.79 1.41 -7.28
CA LYS A 194 13.93 2.21 -6.40
C LYS A 194 12.56 1.58 -6.27
N VAL A 195 12.11 1.38 -5.03
CA VAL A 195 10.83 0.73 -4.73
C VAL A 195 10.06 1.58 -3.73
N VAL A 196 8.80 1.90 -4.04
CA VAL A 196 7.84 2.40 -3.06
C VAL A 196 7.02 1.22 -2.56
N LEU A 197 7.23 0.84 -1.30
CA LEU A 197 6.54 -0.29 -0.68
C LEU A 197 5.45 0.22 0.27
N TYR A 198 4.21 -0.13 -0.06
CA TYR A 198 3.03 0.13 0.77
C TYR A 198 2.69 -1.07 1.65
N THR A 199 2.50 -0.82 2.93
CA THR A 199 2.03 -1.81 3.92
C THR A 199 1.28 -1.09 5.03
N ASP A 200 0.34 -1.78 5.68
CA ASP A 200 -0.32 -1.29 6.89
C ASP A 200 0.43 -1.70 8.18
N SER A 201 1.46 -2.54 8.06
CA SER A 201 2.27 -2.99 9.19
C SER A 201 3.27 -1.91 9.66
N LYS A 202 2.81 -1.09 10.61
CA LYS A 202 3.70 -0.19 11.37
C LYS A 202 4.82 -0.95 12.07
N PHE A 203 4.62 -2.22 12.44
CA PHE A 203 5.65 -3.06 13.03
C PHE A 203 6.82 -3.28 12.06
N THR A 204 6.51 -3.65 10.80
CA THR A 204 7.52 -3.80 9.75
C THR A 204 8.24 -2.49 9.49
N ILE A 205 7.49 -1.40 9.28
CA ILE A 205 8.05 -0.08 8.98
C ILE A 205 8.94 0.42 10.12
N ASN A 206 8.48 0.40 11.37
CA ASN A 206 9.27 0.87 12.50
C ASN A 206 10.49 -0.02 12.74
N GLY A 207 10.35 -1.33 12.54
CA GLY A 207 11.44 -2.27 12.66
C GLY A 207 12.57 -1.96 11.71
N ILE A 208 12.27 -1.87 10.42
CA ILE A 208 13.31 -1.68 9.39
C ILE A 208 13.88 -0.26 9.36
N THR A 209 13.07 0.77 9.61
CA THR A 209 13.52 2.18 9.52
C THR A 209 14.20 2.69 10.79
N SER A 210 13.85 2.12 11.95
CA SER A 210 14.27 2.61 13.27
C SER A 210 14.94 1.54 14.12
N TRP A 211 14.28 0.42 14.42
CA TRP A 211 14.77 -0.52 15.45
C TRP A 211 16.02 -1.30 15.02
N VAL A 212 16.10 -1.71 13.77
CA VAL A 212 17.22 -2.50 13.23
C VAL A 212 18.56 -1.76 13.37
N LYS A 213 18.58 -0.43 13.31
CA LYS A 213 19.80 0.37 13.55
C LYS A 213 20.35 0.12 14.95
N THR A 214 19.49 0.19 15.96
CA THR A 214 19.83 -0.08 17.37
C THR A 214 20.14 -1.55 17.61
N TRP A 215 19.40 -2.46 16.97
CA TRP A 215 19.63 -3.89 17.13
C TRP A 215 20.95 -4.34 16.53
N LYS A 216 21.38 -3.78 15.40
CA LYS A 216 22.71 -4.06 14.83
C LYS A 216 23.83 -3.63 15.77
N SER A 217 23.71 -2.47 16.42
CA SER A 217 24.76 -1.98 17.33
C SER A 217 24.81 -2.71 18.67
N ASN A 218 23.71 -3.35 19.10
CA ASN A 218 23.63 -4.03 20.40
C ASN A 218 23.65 -5.58 20.31
N GLY A 219 24.09 -6.13 19.17
CA GLY A 219 24.19 -7.58 18.98
C GLY A 219 22.85 -8.31 18.84
N TRP A 220 21.83 -7.62 18.34
CA TRP A 220 20.46 -8.10 18.14
C TRP A 220 19.76 -8.55 19.44
N ARG A 221 19.74 -7.65 20.42
CA ARG A 221 19.09 -7.87 21.72
C ARG A 221 18.07 -6.78 22.04
N LEU A 222 17.05 -7.14 22.81
CA LEU A 222 16.11 -6.18 23.39
C LEU A 222 16.81 -5.38 24.50
N LYS A 223 16.25 -4.23 24.87
CA LYS A 223 16.79 -3.39 25.97
C LYS A 223 16.91 -4.16 27.30
N GLY A 224 16.00 -5.10 27.57
CA GLY A 224 16.07 -6.01 28.72
C GLY A 224 16.96 -7.25 28.54
N GLY A 225 17.81 -7.30 27.50
CA GLY A 225 18.72 -8.42 27.22
C GLY A 225 18.10 -9.63 26.50
N GLY A 226 16.77 -9.69 26.42
CA GLY A 226 16.03 -10.75 25.73
C GLY A 226 16.32 -10.84 24.22
N ALA A 227 16.08 -12.02 23.66
CA ALA A 227 16.23 -12.26 22.22
C ALA A 227 15.10 -11.59 21.42
N ILE A 228 15.43 -11.16 20.20
CA ILE A 228 14.44 -10.61 19.26
C ILE A 228 13.80 -11.78 18.50
N VAL A 229 12.51 -12.02 18.69
CA VAL A 229 11.77 -13.18 18.15
C VAL A 229 11.78 -13.24 16.61
N ASN A 230 11.77 -12.08 15.95
CA ASN A 230 11.80 -11.93 14.50
C ASN A 230 13.18 -11.52 13.98
N LYS A 231 14.26 -11.83 14.72
CA LYS A 231 15.63 -11.45 14.34
C LYS A 231 15.96 -11.83 12.90
N ASP A 232 15.75 -13.10 12.55
CA ASP A 232 16.13 -13.62 11.23
C ASP A 232 15.32 -12.97 10.10
N ASP A 233 14.02 -12.74 10.35
CA ASP A 233 13.14 -12.05 9.41
C ASP A 233 13.63 -10.60 9.16
N PHE A 234 13.98 -9.88 10.22
CA PHE A 234 14.50 -8.50 10.11
C PHE A 234 15.91 -8.45 9.51
N GLN A 235 16.78 -9.40 9.80
CA GLN A 235 18.12 -9.48 9.20
C GLN A 235 18.02 -9.67 7.67
N LYS A 236 17.12 -10.55 7.24
CA LYS A 236 16.83 -10.75 5.81
C LYS A 236 16.30 -9.47 5.17
N LEU A 237 15.31 -8.83 5.79
CA LEU A 237 14.71 -7.61 5.28
C LEU A 237 15.72 -6.44 5.21
N ASP A 238 16.57 -6.28 6.22
CA ASP A 238 17.63 -5.24 6.28
C ASP A 238 18.65 -5.41 5.18
N LYS A 239 19.04 -6.65 4.86
CA LYS A 239 19.93 -6.93 3.73
C LYS A 239 19.30 -6.49 2.41
N LEU A 240 18.07 -6.90 2.13
CA LEU A 240 17.34 -6.52 0.91
C LEU A 240 17.12 -5.00 0.83
N ASN A 241 16.79 -4.38 1.96
CA ASN A 241 16.60 -2.94 2.07
C ASN A 241 17.90 -2.14 1.86
N ALA A 242 19.08 -2.75 2.04
CA ALA A 242 20.37 -2.11 1.74
C ALA A 242 20.79 -2.27 0.27
N GLU A 243 20.26 -3.29 -0.43
CA GLU A 243 20.50 -3.54 -1.86
C GLU A 243 19.62 -2.65 -2.76
N LEU A 244 18.54 -2.07 -2.22
CA LEU A 244 17.53 -1.29 -2.93
C LEU A 244 17.32 0.08 -2.26
N GLU A 245 16.92 1.08 -3.03
CA GLU A 245 16.42 2.35 -2.49
C GLU A 245 14.92 2.22 -2.20
N VAL A 246 14.58 1.79 -0.98
CA VAL A 246 13.20 1.53 -0.56
C VAL A 246 12.58 2.72 0.16
N VAL A 247 11.46 3.21 -0.36
CA VAL A 247 10.60 4.20 0.28
C VAL A 247 9.43 3.47 0.93
N TRP A 248 9.44 3.43 2.27
CA TRP A 248 8.40 2.80 3.07
C TRP A 248 7.21 3.74 3.26
N MET A 249 6.03 3.29 2.85
CA MET A 249 4.81 4.07 2.95
C MET A 249 3.76 3.31 3.76
N HIS A 250 3.38 3.90 4.90
CA HIS A 250 2.27 3.37 5.68
C HIS A 250 0.94 3.76 5.05
N ILE A 251 0.03 2.80 4.93
CA ILE A 251 -1.38 3.04 4.62
C ILE A 251 -2.27 2.36 5.67
N PRO A 252 -3.43 2.93 6.02
CA PRO A 252 -4.35 2.25 6.93
C PRO A 252 -4.91 0.97 6.28
N GLY A 253 -4.93 -0.11 7.04
CA GLY A 253 -5.62 -1.35 6.65
C GLY A 253 -7.14 -1.13 6.55
N HIS A 254 -7.79 -1.87 5.64
CA HIS A 254 -9.24 -1.86 5.39
C HIS A 254 -9.84 -0.47 5.13
N ALA A 255 -9.08 0.44 4.52
CA ALA A 255 -9.51 1.81 4.24
C ALA A 255 -9.92 2.04 2.77
N GLY A 256 -10.03 0.95 1.99
CA GLY A 256 -10.46 0.96 0.60
C GLY A 256 -9.37 1.40 -0.38
N TYR A 257 -8.09 1.26 -0.01
CA TYR A 257 -6.98 1.46 -0.93
C TYR A 257 -6.83 0.21 -1.78
N THR A 258 -7.23 0.27 -3.06
CA THR A 258 -7.33 -0.92 -3.92
C THR A 258 -6.09 -1.80 -3.89
N GLY A 259 -4.88 -1.22 -3.95
CA GLY A 259 -3.65 -2.02 -3.87
C GLY A 259 -3.46 -2.76 -2.54
N ASN A 260 -3.88 -2.17 -1.42
CA ASN A 260 -3.84 -2.81 -0.10
C ASN A 260 -4.90 -3.89 0.04
N GLU A 261 -6.13 -3.63 -0.41
CA GLU A 261 -7.21 -4.61 -0.36
C GLU A 261 -6.88 -5.83 -1.24
N GLU A 262 -6.22 -5.64 -2.38
CA GLU A 262 -5.72 -6.74 -3.20
C GLU A 262 -4.57 -7.51 -2.52
N ALA A 263 -3.64 -6.81 -1.85
CA ALA A 263 -2.61 -7.48 -1.07
C ALA A 263 -3.20 -8.31 0.09
N ASP A 264 -4.19 -7.79 0.82
CA ASP A 264 -4.93 -8.52 1.87
C ASP A 264 -5.70 -9.72 1.32
N ARG A 265 -6.38 -9.57 0.16
CA ARG A 265 -7.02 -10.69 -0.53
C ARG A 265 -6.02 -11.80 -0.84
N LEU A 266 -4.88 -11.44 -1.43
CA LEU A 266 -3.81 -12.39 -1.78
C LEU A 266 -3.21 -13.06 -0.54
N SER A 267 -3.01 -12.31 0.56
CA SER A 267 -2.47 -12.87 1.81
C SER A 267 -3.43 -13.91 2.41
N ARG A 268 -4.75 -13.65 2.38
CA ARG A 268 -5.79 -14.60 2.81
C ARG A 268 -5.86 -15.85 1.95
N GLU A 269 -5.76 -15.70 0.62
CA GLU A 269 -5.63 -16.82 -0.31
C GLU A 269 -4.40 -17.67 0.01
N GLY A 270 -3.26 -17.01 0.28
CA GLY A 270 -2.04 -17.68 0.73
C GLY A 270 -2.23 -18.46 2.04
N ALA A 271 -2.94 -17.91 3.03
CA ALA A 271 -3.22 -18.60 4.29
C ALA A 271 -4.13 -19.84 4.12
N ALA A 272 -4.99 -19.84 3.10
CA ALA A 272 -5.88 -20.95 2.76
C ALA A 272 -5.14 -22.11 2.07
N LYS A 273 -3.98 -21.86 1.44
CA LYS A 273 -3.15 -22.91 0.82
C LYS A 273 -2.65 -23.95 1.85
N PRO A 274 -2.40 -25.20 1.41
CA PRO A 274 -1.82 -26.24 2.27
C PRO A 274 -0.44 -25.82 2.82
N PRO A 275 0.04 -26.43 3.91
CA PRO A 275 1.40 -26.20 4.40
C PRO A 275 2.42 -26.54 3.32
N CYS A 276 3.45 -25.70 3.20
CA CYS A 276 4.63 -25.98 2.38
C CYS A 276 5.53 -27.02 3.06
#